data_AF-A0A2I0IG18-F1
#
_entry.id   AF-A0A2I0IG18-F1
#
_cell.length_a   1.000
_cell.length_b   1.000
_cell.length_c   1.000
_cell.angle_alpha   90.00
_cell.angle_beta   90.00
_cell.angle_gamma   90.00
#
_symmetry.space_group_name_H-M   'P 1'
#
loop_
_entity.id
_entity.type
_entity.pdbx_description
1 polymer ?
#
loop_
_entity_poly.entity_id
_entity_poly.type
_entity_poly.pdbx_seq_one_letter_code
_entity_poly.pdbx_strand_id
1 'polypeptide(L)'
;MLVPLEILLSWINTLSALAPFSIFADVCNVLAIGFVVKEDIQEALGGQFSFGDRKAITPNIGGLPFAGGMAVFCFEGFGMTLALEASMKERRTFPKLLAKAFASITLVYVLFGFLGYMAYGEETRDIVTLNLPADWTTITVQIGLCLGLAFTFPIMIHPVNEIVEDNLKRLGWFQKLPCSDNDIDYSKTKIWKLIVYTARSIVVIVLGVVASCVPGFGVFVSLVGSTVCALLSFVLPASFHLQLLGSSMRLWQKVLDSLILLGGLMFAAYGTYNTAIGV
;
A
#
# COMPACT_ATOMS: atom_id res chain seq x y z
N MET A 1 18.70 -0.83 5.18
CA MET A 1 19.47 0.44 5.20
C MET A 1 19.05 1.41 4.08
N LEU A 2 17.75 1.50 3.73
CA LEU A 2 17.25 2.43 2.70
C LEU A 2 16.75 3.77 3.29
N VAL A 3 16.57 3.85 4.61
CA VAL A 3 16.04 5.02 5.32
C VAL A 3 16.72 6.36 4.94
N PRO A 4 18.06 6.46 4.80
CA PRO A 4 18.68 7.72 4.37
C PRO A 4 18.28 8.16 2.96
N LEU A 5 18.12 7.20 2.04
CA LEU A 5 17.67 7.45 0.67
C LEU A 5 16.19 7.88 0.66
N GLU A 6 15.35 7.20 1.44
CA GLU A 6 13.93 7.50 1.60
C GLU A 6 13.70 8.89 2.20
N ILE A 7 14.51 9.30 3.18
CA ILE A 7 14.48 10.66 3.74
C ILE A 7 14.77 11.68 2.64
N LEU A 8 15.83 11.48 1.87
CA LEU A 8 16.22 12.41 0.79
C LEU A 8 15.11 12.53 -0.25
N LEU A 9 14.51 11.40 -0.65
CA LEU A 9 13.43 11.39 -1.63
C LEU A 9 12.12 11.97 -1.08
N SER A 10 11.86 11.85 0.23
CA SER A 10 10.68 12.43 0.89
C SER A 10 10.64 13.96 0.92
N TRP A 11 11.78 14.61 0.64
CA TRP A 11 11.87 16.07 0.57
C TRP A 11 11.35 16.65 -0.76
N ILE A 12 11.08 15.80 -1.75
CA ILE A 12 10.48 16.22 -3.02
C ILE A 12 9.00 16.55 -2.78
N ASN A 13 8.62 17.80 -3.07
CA ASN A 13 7.31 18.35 -2.72
C ASN A 13 6.22 18.18 -3.78
N THR A 14 6.56 17.71 -4.98
CA THR A 14 5.65 17.75 -6.12
C THR A 14 5.40 16.36 -6.68
N LEU A 15 4.19 15.83 -6.53
CA LEU A 15 3.76 14.54 -7.10
C LEU A 15 4.02 14.47 -8.62
N SER A 16 3.77 15.56 -9.34
CA SER A 16 4.02 15.61 -10.79
C SER A 16 5.51 15.50 -11.15
N ALA A 17 6.43 15.91 -10.26
CA ALA A 17 7.87 15.74 -10.46
C ALA A 17 8.33 14.30 -10.17
N LEU A 18 7.56 13.56 -9.35
CA LEU A 18 7.81 12.15 -9.04
C LEU A 18 7.25 11.20 -10.11
N ALA A 19 6.32 11.66 -10.95
CA ALA A 19 5.73 10.85 -12.03
C ALA A 19 6.76 10.12 -12.94
N PRO A 20 7.83 10.75 -13.47
CA PRO A 20 8.83 10.03 -14.26
C PRO A 20 9.59 8.97 -13.47
N PHE A 21 9.87 9.23 -12.18
CA PHE A 21 10.50 8.25 -11.30
C PHE A 21 9.57 7.07 -10.99
N SER A 22 8.26 7.33 -10.83
CA SER A 22 7.24 6.30 -10.69
C SER A 22 7.16 5.41 -11.93
N ILE A 23 7.17 6.00 -13.13
CA ILE A 23 7.11 5.24 -14.38
C ILE A 23 8.35 4.34 -14.50
N PHE A 24 9.52 4.87 -14.15
CA PHE A 24 10.75 4.06 -14.12
C PHE A 24 10.65 2.91 -13.09
N ALA A 25 10.13 3.20 -11.90
CA ALA A 25 9.87 2.20 -10.86
C ALA A 25 8.93 1.09 -11.34
N ASP A 26 7.84 1.46 -12.00
CA ASP A 26 6.86 0.52 -12.56
C ASP A 26 7.47 -0.36 -13.65
N VAL A 27 8.32 0.21 -14.51
CA VAL A 27 9.08 -0.58 -15.51
C VAL A 27 10.00 -1.59 -14.83
N CYS A 28 10.74 -1.17 -13.80
CA CYS A 28 11.58 -2.09 -13.01
C CYS A 28 10.75 -3.20 -12.35
N ASN A 29 9.58 -2.87 -11.79
CA ASN A 29 8.67 -3.84 -11.18
C ASN A 29 8.11 -4.83 -12.21
N VAL A 30 7.68 -4.36 -13.38
CA VAL A 30 7.18 -5.23 -14.47
C VAL A 30 8.28 -6.16 -14.97
N LEU A 31 9.51 -5.67 -15.13
CA LEU A 31 10.65 -6.50 -15.50
C LEU A 31 10.94 -7.56 -14.43
N ALA A 32 10.96 -7.16 -13.16
CA ALA A 32 11.15 -8.07 -12.03
C ALA A 32 10.09 -9.17 -11.99
N ILE A 33 8.81 -8.80 -12.14
CA ILE A 33 7.69 -9.74 -12.24
C ILE A 33 7.87 -10.68 -13.45
N GLY A 34 8.27 -10.15 -14.61
CA GLY A 34 8.52 -10.96 -15.80
C GLY A 34 9.63 -11.99 -15.62
N PHE A 35 10.71 -11.64 -14.91
CA PHE A 35 11.76 -12.58 -14.55
C PHE A 35 11.28 -13.65 -13.57
N VAL A 36 10.52 -13.26 -12.54
CA VAL A 36 9.94 -14.24 -11.60
C VAL A 36 9.04 -15.22 -12.35
N VAL A 37 8.13 -14.71 -13.18
CA VAL A 37 7.23 -15.56 -13.99
C VAL A 37 8.01 -16.49 -14.93
N LYS A 38 9.13 -16.04 -15.50
CA LYS A 38 9.99 -16.88 -16.32
C LYS A 38 10.55 -18.05 -15.49
N GLU A 39 11.09 -17.78 -14.31
CA GLU A 39 11.62 -18.81 -13.42
C GLU A 39 10.51 -19.75 -12.91
N ASP A 40 9.33 -19.22 -12.57
CA ASP A 40 8.16 -20.00 -12.19
C ASP A 40 7.75 -21.00 -13.29
N ILE A 41 7.74 -20.57 -14.55
CA ILE A 41 7.43 -21.44 -15.69
C ILE A 41 8.52 -22.49 -15.90
N GLN A 42 9.79 -22.12 -15.73
CA GLN A 42 10.91 -23.08 -15.85
C GLN A 42 10.85 -24.15 -14.76
N GLU A 43 10.57 -23.77 -13.52
CA GLU A 43 10.39 -24.69 -12.40
C GLU A 43 9.15 -25.58 -12.62
N ALA A 44 8.04 -24.98 -13.07
CA ALA A 44 6.82 -25.73 -13.38
C ALA A 44 6.99 -26.72 -14.54
N LEU A 45 7.85 -26.45 -15.53
CA LEU A 45 8.12 -27.37 -16.65
C LEU A 45 9.25 -28.37 -16.34
N GLY A 46 10.18 -28.00 -15.46
CA GLY A 46 11.35 -28.81 -15.09
C GLY A 46 11.08 -29.78 -13.93
N GLY A 47 10.14 -29.47 -13.05
CA GLY A 47 9.68 -30.36 -11.98
C GLY A 47 8.82 -31.52 -12.49
N GLN A 48 8.61 -32.54 -11.65
CA GLN A 48 7.56 -33.55 -11.89
C GLN A 48 6.19 -32.88 -11.72
N PHE A 49 5.77 -32.14 -12.73
CA PHE A 49 4.56 -31.35 -12.72
C PHE A 49 3.33 -32.25 -12.77
N SER A 50 2.74 -32.48 -11.60
CA SER A 50 1.48 -33.19 -11.46
C SER A 50 0.40 -32.19 -11.04
N PHE A 51 -0.47 -31.82 -11.99
CA PHE A 51 -1.65 -31.00 -11.72
C PHE A 51 -2.55 -31.61 -10.63
N GLY A 52 -2.50 -32.93 -10.43
CA GLY A 52 -3.31 -33.65 -9.44
C GLY A 52 -2.92 -33.38 -7.99
N ASP A 53 -1.68 -32.95 -7.74
CA ASP A 53 -1.18 -32.71 -6.37
C ASP A 53 -1.41 -31.26 -5.90
N ARG A 54 -1.87 -30.37 -6.79
CA ARG A 54 -2.19 -28.97 -6.47
C ARG A 54 -3.61 -28.87 -5.93
N LYS A 55 -3.77 -28.39 -4.69
CA LYS A 55 -5.08 -28.23 -4.06
C LYS A 55 -5.68 -26.88 -4.42
N ALA A 56 -6.69 -26.89 -5.30
CA ALA A 56 -7.39 -25.67 -5.72
C ALA A 56 -8.13 -24.96 -4.57
N ILE A 57 -8.59 -25.71 -3.56
CA ILE A 57 -9.29 -25.16 -2.39
C ILE A 57 -8.58 -25.67 -1.15
N THR A 58 -8.13 -24.74 -0.29
CA THR A 58 -7.53 -25.12 0.98
C THR A 58 -8.56 -25.85 1.84
N PRO A 59 -8.23 -27.03 2.40
CA PRO A 59 -9.07 -27.68 3.41
C PRO A 59 -9.04 -26.92 4.74
N ASN A 60 -8.07 -26.00 4.93
CA ASN A 60 -7.95 -25.19 6.12
C ASN A 60 -8.72 -23.87 5.98
N ILE A 61 -9.96 -23.86 6.45
CA ILE A 61 -10.82 -22.67 6.52
C ILE A 61 -10.13 -21.53 7.31
N GLY A 62 -9.23 -21.85 8.24
CA GLY A 62 -8.46 -20.87 9.02
C GLY A 62 -7.55 -19.97 8.17
N GLY A 63 -7.09 -20.42 7.00
CA GLY A 63 -6.25 -19.64 6.10
C GLY A 63 -6.99 -18.64 5.20
N LEU A 64 -8.32 -18.76 5.09
CA LEU A 64 -9.14 -17.83 4.28
C LEU A 64 -9.06 -16.38 4.77
N PRO A 65 -9.18 -16.06 6.07
CA PRO A 65 -9.00 -14.71 6.57
C PRO A 65 -7.59 -14.17 6.35
N PHE A 66 -6.56 -15.03 6.43
CA PHE A 66 -5.20 -14.63 6.06
C PHE A 66 -5.13 -14.17 4.61
N ALA A 67 -5.63 -15.00 3.68
CA ALA A 67 -5.68 -14.70 2.25
C ALA A 67 -6.55 -13.47 1.95
N GLY A 68 -7.69 -13.33 2.64
CA GLY A 68 -8.55 -12.15 2.54
C GLY A 68 -7.84 -10.89 2.98
N GLY A 69 -7.10 -10.93 4.10
CA GLY A 69 -6.32 -9.79 4.60
C GLY A 69 -5.27 -9.36 3.59
N MET A 70 -4.53 -10.33 3.04
CA MET A 70 -3.56 -10.09 1.96
C MET A 70 -4.24 -9.45 0.73
N ALA A 71 -5.38 -9.97 0.30
CA ALA A 71 -6.12 -9.44 -0.85
C ALA A 71 -6.60 -8.00 -0.61
N VAL A 72 -7.17 -7.70 0.56
CA VAL A 72 -7.61 -6.33 0.90
C VAL A 72 -6.42 -5.37 0.96
N PHE A 73 -5.28 -5.81 1.49
CA PHE A 73 -4.06 -5.02 1.48
C PHE A 73 -3.58 -4.72 0.05
N CYS A 74 -3.57 -5.71 -0.85
CA CYS A 74 -3.14 -5.52 -2.24
C CYS A 74 -3.99 -4.50 -3.02
N PHE A 75 -5.25 -4.30 -2.63
CA PHE A 75 -6.13 -3.30 -3.23
C PHE A 75 -6.23 -2.01 -2.41
N GLU A 76 -5.40 -1.86 -1.37
CA GLU A 76 -5.33 -0.62 -0.61
C GLU A 76 -4.60 0.47 -1.39
N GLY A 77 -5.24 1.64 -1.49
CA GLY A 77 -4.68 2.86 -2.08
C GLY A 77 -5.53 4.08 -1.77
N PHE A 78 -6.41 3.97 -0.78
CA PHE A 78 -7.45 4.95 -0.51
C PHE A 78 -6.84 6.28 -0.05
N GLY A 79 -5.78 6.22 0.77
CA GLY A 79 -5.10 7.41 1.30
C GLY A 79 -4.49 8.32 0.22
N MET A 80 -4.11 7.77 -0.93
CA MET A 80 -3.57 8.55 -2.06
C MET A 80 -4.61 8.99 -3.08
N THR A 81 -5.80 8.39 -3.07
CA THR A 81 -6.81 8.57 -4.13
C THR A 81 -7.18 10.05 -4.30
N LEU A 82 -7.39 10.78 -3.19
CA LEU A 82 -7.74 12.21 -3.24
C LEU A 82 -6.57 13.09 -3.69
N ALA A 83 -5.35 12.80 -3.22
CA ALA A 83 -4.16 13.54 -3.62
C ALA A 83 -3.85 13.35 -5.11
N LEU A 84 -4.03 12.12 -5.61
CA LEU A 84 -3.90 11.80 -7.03
C LEU A 84 -4.95 12.53 -7.87
N GLU A 85 -6.23 12.47 -7.48
CA GLU A 85 -7.30 13.22 -8.17
C GLU A 85 -7.01 14.73 -8.19
N ALA A 86 -6.56 15.30 -7.07
CA ALA A 86 -6.24 16.72 -6.97
C ALA A 86 -5.09 17.14 -7.91
N SER A 87 -4.11 16.26 -8.12
CA SER A 87 -2.93 16.47 -8.98
C SER A 87 -3.21 16.31 -10.48
N MET A 88 -4.35 15.73 -10.86
CA MET A 88 -4.68 15.48 -12.27
C MET A 88 -5.10 16.74 -13.00
N LYS A 89 -4.63 16.89 -14.24
CA LYS A 89 -5.08 17.94 -15.16
C LYS A 89 -6.59 17.89 -15.41
N GLU A 90 -7.17 16.69 -15.54
CA GLU A 90 -8.58 16.50 -15.86
C GLU A 90 -9.29 15.54 -14.89
N ARG A 91 -9.70 16.08 -13.74
CA ARG A 91 -10.31 15.32 -12.61
C ARG A 91 -11.53 14.49 -12.98
N ARG A 92 -12.33 14.95 -13.95
CA ARG A 92 -13.56 14.25 -14.41
C ARG A 92 -13.29 12.86 -14.98
N THR A 93 -12.07 12.59 -15.45
CA THR A 93 -11.69 11.29 -16.01
C THR A 93 -11.17 10.31 -14.96
N PHE A 94 -10.93 10.77 -13.73
CA PHE A 94 -10.33 9.99 -12.66
C PHE A 94 -11.06 8.67 -12.37
N PRO A 95 -12.40 8.62 -12.24
CA PRO A 95 -13.09 7.35 -11.96
C PRO A 95 -12.90 6.31 -13.06
N LYS A 96 -12.88 6.72 -14.33
CA LYS A 96 -12.66 5.83 -15.48
C LYS A 96 -11.22 5.32 -15.52
N LEU A 97 -10.25 6.17 -15.20
CA LEU A 97 -8.85 5.78 -15.12
C LEU A 97 -8.59 4.83 -13.95
N LEU A 98 -9.17 5.14 -12.79
CA LEU A 98 -9.10 4.31 -11.60
C LEU A 98 -9.66 2.91 -11.86
N ALA A 99 -10.85 2.81 -12.48
CA ALA A 99 -11.43 1.53 -12.86
C ALA A 99 -10.54 0.71 -13.80
N LYS A 100 -9.89 1.35 -14.79
CA LYS A 100 -8.94 0.68 -15.68
C LYS A 100 -7.70 0.20 -14.93
N ALA A 101 -7.18 1.01 -14.00
CA ALA A 101 -6.03 0.65 -13.17
C ALA A 101 -6.35 -0.57 -12.28
N PHE A 102 -7.50 -0.56 -11.58
CA PHE A 102 -7.96 -1.69 -10.77
C PHE A 102 -8.16 -2.96 -11.59
N ALA A 103 -8.77 -2.86 -12.78
CA ALA A 103 -8.93 -4.02 -13.67
C ALA A 103 -7.57 -4.58 -14.11
N SER A 104 -6.63 -3.71 -14.49
CA SER A 104 -5.29 -4.10 -14.91
C SER A 104 -4.50 -4.77 -13.79
N ILE A 105 -4.47 -4.18 -12.59
CA ILE A 105 -3.70 -4.74 -11.47
C ILE A 105 -4.31 -6.05 -10.95
N THR A 106 -5.65 -6.17 -10.97
CA THR A 106 -6.32 -7.43 -10.62
C THR A 106 -5.87 -8.57 -11.53
N LEU A 107 -5.80 -8.32 -12.85
CA LEU A 107 -5.34 -9.31 -13.81
C LEU A 107 -3.88 -9.74 -13.52
N VAL A 108 -3.00 -8.77 -13.25
CA VAL A 108 -1.60 -9.04 -12.92
C VAL A 108 -1.49 -9.88 -11.64
N TYR A 109 -2.21 -9.51 -10.58
CA TYR A 109 -2.19 -10.26 -9.32
C TYR A 109 -2.71 -11.70 -9.46
N VAL A 110 -3.82 -11.89 -10.19
CA VAL A 110 -4.39 -13.23 -10.41
C VAL A 110 -3.43 -14.09 -11.23
N LEU A 111 -2.86 -13.56 -12.32
CA LEU A 111 -1.92 -14.32 -13.15
C LEU A 111 -0.64 -14.65 -12.40
N PHE A 112 -0.08 -13.67 -11.69
CA PHE A 112 1.15 -13.85 -10.92
C PHE A 112 0.97 -14.85 -9.77
N GLY A 113 -0.09 -14.70 -8.98
CA GLY A 113 -0.40 -15.63 -7.90
C GLY A 113 -0.70 -17.04 -8.38
N PHE A 114 -1.40 -17.17 -9.51
CA PHE A 114 -1.67 -18.47 -10.13
C PHE A 114 -0.39 -19.16 -10.59
N LEU A 115 0.48 -18.46 -11.34
CA LEU A 115 1.73 -19.04 -11.84
C LEU A 115 2.69 -19.42 -10.70
N GLY A 116 2.84 -18.56 -9.70
CA GLY A 116 3.67 -18.86 -8.52
C GLY A 116 3.19 -20.08 -7.74
N TYR A 117 1.88 -20.21 -7.50
CA TYR A 117 1.32 -21.40 -6.84
C TYR A 117 1.47 -22.66 -7.71
N MET A 118 1.34 -22.55 -9.03
CA MET A 118 1.55 -23.68 -9.93
C MET A 118 3.01 -24.16 -9.95
N ALA A 119 3.98 -23.26 -9.78
CA ALA A 119 5.40 -23.59 -9.70
C ALA A 119 5.78 -24.27 -8.37
N TYR A 120 5.47 -23.64 -7.22
CA TYR A 120 5.97 -24.07 -5.91
C TYR A 120 4.94 -24.83 -5.05
N GLY A 121 3.63 -24.65 -5.30
CA GLY A 121 2.55 -25.26 -4.53
C GLY A 121 2.53 -24.84 -3.06
N GLU A 122 2.41 -25.81 -2.16
CA GLU A 122 2.33 -25.57 -0.71
C GLU A 122 3.65 -25.03 -0.12
N GLU A 123 4.79 -25.20 -0.80
CA GLU A 123 6.10 -24.67 -0.39
C GLU A 123 6.30 -23.20 -0.78
N THR A 124 5.27 -22.54 -1.33
CA THR A 124 5.34 -21.12 -1.69
C THR A 124 5.49 -20.25 -0.43
N ARG A 125 6.64 -19.57 -0.31
CA ARG A 125 6.85 -18.58 0.76
C ARG A 125 6.10 -17.27 0.50
N ASP A 126 5.77 -16.56 1.58
CA ASP A 126 5.12 -15.23 1.55
C ASP A 126 5.84 -14.20 0.66
N ILE A 127 7.17 -14.30 0.58
CA ILE A 127 8.02 -13.43 -0.24
C ILE A 127 8.58 -14.28 -1.38
N VAL A 128 8.09 -14.03 -2.60
CA VAL A 128 8.42 -14.82 -3.79
C VAL A 128 9.92 -14.86 -4.11
N THR A 129 10.65 -13.78 -3.80
CA THR A 129 12.12 -13.73 -4.03
C THR A 129 12.89 -14.71 -3.16
N LEU A 130 12.28 -15.26 -2.11
CA LEU A 130 12.86 -16.32 -1.26
C LEU A 130 12.62 -17.73 -1.82
N ASN A 131 11.77 -17.89 -2.84
CA ASN A 131 11.54 -19.14 -3.55
C ASN A 131 12.50 -19.32 -4.74
N LEU A 132 13.06 -18.22 -5.24
CA LEU A 132 14.00 -18.24 -6.36
C LEU A 132 15.38 -18.81 -5.96
N PRO A 133 16.09 -19.49 -6.88
CA PRO A 133 17.47 -19.92 -6.65
C PRO A 133 18.40 -18.71 -6.48
N ALA A 134 19.51 -18.89 -5.76
CA ALA A 134 20.47 -17.83 -5.43
C ALA A 134 21.41 -17.49 -6.60
N ASP A 135 20.83 -17.08 -7.72
CA ASP A 135 21.54 -16.75 -8.96
C ASP A 135 21.62 -15.24 -9.22
N TRP A 136 22.46 -14.86 -10.19
CA TRP A 136 22.62 -13.47 -10.63
C TRP A 136 21.31 -12.82 -11.10
N THR A 137 20.39 -13.62 -11.63
CA THR A 137 19.03 -13.21 -12.03
C THR A 137 18.21 -12.76 -10.83
N THR A 138 18.20 -13.56 -9.76
CA THR A 138 17.50 -13.26 -8.51
C THR A 138 18.04 -11.99 -7.85
N ILE A 139 19.36 -11.80 -7.85
CA ILE A 139 19.97 -10.56 -7.35
C ILE A 139 19.49 -9.35 -8.17
N THR A 140 19.43 -9.49 -9.50
CA THR A 140 18.94 -8.43 -10.40
C THR A 140 17.47 -8.09 -10.12
N VAL A 141 16.62 -9.11 -9.93
CA VAL A 141 15.21 -8.95 -9.56
C VAL A 141 15.07 -8.23 -8.22
N GLN A 142 15.83 -8.65 -7.20
CA GLN A 142 15.81 -8.01 -5.88
C GLN A 142 16.25 -6.55 -5.92
N ILE A 143 17.30 -6.22 -6.68
CA ILE A 143 17.74 -4.83 -6.89
C ILE A 143 16.63 -4.03 -7.61
N GLY A 144 16.02 -4.59 -8.65
CA GLY A 144 14.92 -3.96 -9.38
C GLY A 144 13.73 -3.63 -8.48
N LEU A 145 13.31 -4.58 -7.63
CA LEU A 145 12.24 -4.39 -6.64
C LEU A 145 12.63 -3.35 -5.58
N CYS A 146 13.88 -3.36 -5.10
CA CYS A 146 14.36 -2.36 -4.14
C CYS A 146 14.35 -0.94 -4.71
N LEU A 147 14.78 -0.77 -5.97
CA LEU A 147 14.69 0.51 -6.68
C LEU A 147 13.23 0.92 -6.87
N GLY A 148 12.37 -0.02 -7.27
CA GLY A 148 10.92 0.20 -7.42
C GLY A 148 10.29 0.74 -6.13
N LEU A 149 10.58 0.09 -5.00
CA LEU A 149 10.10 0.50 -3.68
C LEU A 149 10.66 1.88 -3.28
N ALA A 150 11.95 2.13 -3.49
CA ALA A 150 12.58 3.40 -3.15
C ALA A 150 11.95 4.59 -3.89
N PHE A 151 11.58 4.42 -5.17
CA PHE A 151 10.93 5.48 -5.96
C PHE A 151 9.42 5.59 -5.72
N THR A 152 8.77 4.52 -5.25
CA THR A 152 7.34 4.54 -4.91
C THR A 152 7.10 5.16 -3.54
N PHE A 153 8.04 5.02 -2.61
CA PHE A 153 7.93 5.52 -1.24
C PHE A 153 7.57 7.03 -1.13
N PRO A 154 8.19 7.97 -1.88
CA PRO A 154 7.86 9.39 -1.83
C PRO A 154 6.41 9.70 -2.21
N ILE A 155 5.83 8.89 -3.09
CA ILE A 155 4.46 9.03 -3.56
C ILE A 155 3.50 8.59 -2.44
N MET A 156 3.78 7.44 -1.82
CA MET A 156 2.99 6.88 -0.70
C MET A 156 3.01 7.78 0.54
N ILE A 157 4.15 8.39 0.86
CA ILE A 157 4.28 9.26 2.04
C ILE A 157 3.74 10.69 1.81
N HIS A 158 3.46 11.07 0.56
CA HIS A 158 2.96 12.41 0.23
C HIS A 158 1.70 12.83 1.01
N PRO A 159 0.58 12.07 1.01
CA PRO A 159 -0.60 12.45 1.79
C PRO A 159 -0.32 12.53 3.29
N VAL A 160 0.56 11.66 3.81
CA VAL A 160 0.99 11.70 5.21
C VAL A 160 1.72 13.00 5.51
N ASN A 161 2.63 13.41 4.63
CA ASN A 161 3.37 14.66 4.75
C ASN A 161 2.46 15.89 4.69
N GLU A 162 1.44 15.87 3.82
CA GLU A 162 0.43 16.94 3.73
C GLU A 162 -0.37 17.06 5.04
N ILE A 163 -0.83 15.92 5.58
CA ILE A 163 -1.54 15.87 6.86
C ILE A 163 -0.65 16.36 8.02
N VAL A 164 0.61 15.92 8.08
CA VAL A 164 1.57 16.34 9.12
C VAL A 164 1.82 17.84 9.04
N GLU A 165 2.01 18.38 7.83
CA GLU A 165 2.22 19.80 7.61
C GLU A 165 0.99 20.63 8.00
N ASP A 166 -0.22 20.18 7.67
CA ASP A 166 -1.46 20.85 8.03
C ASP A 166 -1.75 20.82 9.53
N ASN A 167 -1.46 19.70 10.20
CA ASN A 167 -1.54 19.63 11.66
C ASN A 167 -0.52 20.56 12.32
N LEU A 168 0.71 20.63 11.79
CA LEU A 168 1.75 21.52 12.29
C LEU A 168 1.36 23.00 12.13
N LYS A 169 0.72 23.37 11.01
CA LYS A 169 0.15 24.71 10.80
C LYS A 169 -0.96 25.03 11.81
N ARG A 170 -1.85 24.07 12.10
CA ARG A 170 -2.98 24.23 13.03
C ARG A 170 -2.58 24.29 14.50
N LEU A 171 -1.46 23.69 14.90
CA LEU A 171 -0.97 23.65 16.28
C LEU A 171 -0.64 25.04 16.88
N GLY A 172 -0.82 26.14 16.14
CA GLY A 172 -1.04 27.48 16.72
C GLY A 172 0.19 28.14 17.37
N TRP A 173 1.31 27.42 17.54
CA TRP A 173 2.57 27.97 18.02
C TRP A 173 3.21 28.96 17.03
N PHE A 174 2.83 28.92 15.75
CA PHE A 174 3.40 29.77 14.69
C PHE A 174 2.43 30.78 14.06
N GLN A 175 1.13 30.71 14.37
CA GLN A 175 0.14 31.69 13.90
C GLN A 175 0.13 32.97 14.77
N LYS A 176 0.73 32.92 15.95
CA LYS A 176 0.72 33.98 16.97
C LYS A 176 2.04 34.76 17.04
N LEU A 177 2.54 35.26 15.91
CA LEU A 177 3.65 36.22 15.91
C LEU A 177 3.29 37.38 14.97
N PRO A 178 3.26 38.64 15.47
CA PRO A 178 2.72 39.77 14.71
C PRO A 178 3.48 39.94 13.40
N CYS A 179 2.74 40.11 12.30
CA CYS A 179 3.30 40.61 11.06
C CYS A 179 3.71 42.07 11.29
N SER A 180 4.97 42.30 11.63
CA SER A 180 5.60 43.62 11.56
C SER A 180 6.56 43.62 10.38
N ASP A 181 6.38 44.65 9.58
CA ASP A 181 6.78 44.80 8.18
C ASP A 181 8.30 44.88 7.99
N ASN A 182 8.76 44.27 6.88
CA ASN A 182 9.95 44.61 6.08
C ASN A 182 11.30 43.87 6.13
N ASP A 183 11.60 42.92 7.04
CA ASP A 183 12.85 42.11 6.90
C ASP A 183 12.77 40.65 7.44
N ILE A 184 11.63 40.25 8.01
CA ILE A 184 11.50 39.00 8.77
C ILE A 184 11.11 37.80 7.88
N ASP A 185 10.75 38.04 6.61
CA ASP A 185 10.10 37.01 5.77
C ASP A 185 11.06 35.90 5.30
N TYR A 186 12.36 36.20 5.13
CA TYR A 186 13.32 35.24 4.60
C TYR A 186 13.79 34.20 5.65
N SER A 187 14.08 34.64 6.88
CA SER A 187 14.51 33.76 7.99
C SER A 187 13.35 32.89 8.49
N LYS A 188 12.14 33.46 8.59
CA LYS A 188 10.93 32.75 9.02
C LYS A 188 10.53 31.65 8.03
N THR A 189 10.70 31.90 6.73
CA THR A 189 10.49 30.89 5.67
C THR A 189 11.53 29.76 5.72
N LYS A 190 12.81 30.07 6.04
CA LYS A 190 13.85 29.03 6.23
C LYS A 190 13.59 28.15 7.46
N ILE A 191 13.26 28.75 8.59
CA ILE A 191 12.96 28.01 9.83
C ILE A 191 11.74 27.13 9.64
N TRP A 192 10.68 27.66 9.00
CA TRP A 192 9.50 26.87 8.68
C TRP A 192 9.82 25.66 7.77
N LYS A 193 10.57 25.89 6.69
CA LYS A 193 11.04 24.80 5.81
C LYS A 193 11.86 23.76 6.58
N LEU A 194 12.76 24.20 7.47
CA LEU A 194 13.56 23.29 8.29
C LEU A 194 12.67 22.43 9.19
N ILE A 195 11.70 23.03 9.89
CA ILE A 195 10.79 22.28 10.77
C ILE A 195 9.99 21.25 9.96
N VAL A 196 9.46 21.63 8.79
CA VAL A 196 8.72 20.70 7.92
C VAL A 196 9.61 19.55 7.47
N TYR A 197 10.83 19.82 6.99
CA TYR A 197 11.75 18.76 6.58
C TYR A 197 12.16 17.86 7.75
N THR A 198 12.40 18.42 8.93
CA THR A 198 12.69 17.65 10.14
C THR A 198 11.50 16.76 10.53
N ALA A 199 10.27 17.28 10.52
CA ALA A 199 9.07 16.51 10.83
C ALA A 199 8.88 15.34 9.85
N ARG A 200 9.07 15.57 8.55
CA ARG A 200 9.02 14.51 7.53
C ARG A 200 10.09 13.45 7.75
N SER A 201 11.33 13.86 8.01
CA SER A 201 12.42 12.91 8.31
C SER A 201 12.12 12.08 9.56
N ILE A 202 11.54 12.66 10.61
CA ILE A 202 11.13 11.94 11.82
C ILE A 202 10.09 10.86 11.49
N VAL A 203 9.07 11.19 10.68
CA VAL A 203 8.06 10.22 10.25
C VAL A 203 8.71 9.04 9.52
N VAL A 204 9.62 9.28 8.57
CA VAL A 204 10.33 8.23 7.83
C VAL A 204 11.20 7.38 8.76
N ILE A 205 11.89 7.99 9.72
CA ILE A 205 12.71 7.27 10.71
C ILE A 205 11.84 6.35 11.57
N VAL A 206 10.71 6.86 12.08
CA VAL A 206 9.77 6.06 12.89
C VAL A 206 9.25 4.87 12.08
N LEU A 207 8.87 5.08 10.82
CA LEU A 207 8.45 4.00 9.93
C LEU A 207 9.55 2.95 9.73
N GLY A 208 10.81 3.38 9.52
CA GLY A 208 11.94 2.47 9.37
C GLY A 208 12.24 1.65 10.63
N VAL A 209 12.05 2.23 11.82
CA VAL A 209 12.18 1.52 13.10
C VAL A 209 11.08 0.47 13.24
N VAL A 210 9.82 0.86 13.00
CA VAL A 210 8.68 -0.07 13.05
C VAL A 210 8.88 -1.23 12.07
N ALA A 211 9.32 -0.94 10.84
CA ALA A 211 9.60 -1.97 9.84
C ALA A 211 10.71 -2.94 10.27
N SER A 212 11.71 -2.48 11.01
CA SER A 212 12.81 -3.33 11.53
C SER A 212 12.34 -4.28 12.64
N CYS A 213 11.18 -4.03 13.24
CA CYS A 213 10.60 -4.85 14.30
C CYS A 213 9.64 -5.93 13.78
N VAL A 214 9.40 -6.05 12.47
CA VAL A 214 8.44 -7.00 11.89
C VAL A 214 9.15 -8.31 11.48
N PRO A 215 8.91 -9.43 12.19
CA PRO A 215 9.57 -10.71 11.89
C PRO A 215 8.87 -11.55 10.80
N GLY A 216 7.57 -11.36 10.58
CA GLY A 216 6.76 -12.15 9.64
C GLY A 216 6.00 -11.24 8.67
N PHE A 217 6.55 -11.07 7.46
CA PHE A 217 5.99 -10.16 6.46
C PHE A 217 4.54 -10.50 6.10
N GLY A 218 4.25 -11.76 5.74
CA GLY A 218 2.88 -12.15 5.34
C GLY A 218 1.87 -11.95 6.46
N VAL A 219 2.22 -12.35 7.69
CA VAL A 219 1.35 -12.17 8.87
C VAL A 219 1.08 -10.68 9.13
N PHE A 220 2.11 -9.83 9.04
CA PHE A 220 1.94 -8.39 9.22
C PHE A 220 1.07 -7.76 8.12
N VAL A 221 1.33 -8.10 6.85
CA VAL A 221 0.55 -7.58 5.73
C VAL A 221 -0.92 -8.00 5.82
N SER A 222 -1.16 -9.26 6.16
CA SER A 222 -2.51 -9.78 6.36
C SER A 222 -3.23 -9.10 7.54
N LEU A 223 -2.51 -8.84 8.64
CA LEU A 223 -3.06 -8.09 9.78
C LEU A 223 -3.43 -6.66 9.38
N VAL A 224 -2.53 -5.93 8.71
CA VAL A 224 -2.79 -4.55 8.28
C VAL A 224 -3.97 -4.51 7.31
N GLY A 225 -4.01 -5.44 6.35
CA GLY A 225 -5.09 -5.59 5.39
C GLY A 225 -6.45 -5.89 6.01
N SER A 226 -6.49 -6.87 6.91
CA SER A 226 -7.73 -7.25 7.61
C SER A 226 -8.21 -6.19 8.59
N THR A 227 -7.31 -5.36 9.15
CA THR A 227 -7.65 -4.32 10.13
C THR A 227 -7.77 -2.94 9.51
N VAL A 228 -6.66 -2.22 9.37
CA VAL A 228 -6.61 -0.82 8.95
C VAL A 228 -7.25 -0.65 7.58
N CYS A 229 -6.87 -1.48 6.60
CA CYS A 229 -7.37 -1.35 5.24
C CYS A 229 -8.87 -1.69 5.17
N ALA A 230 -9.33 -2.71 5.88
CA ALA A 230 -10.76 -3.07 5.95
C ALA A 230 -11.61 -1.97 6.62
N LEU A 231 -11.11 -1.37 7.72
CA LEU A 231 -11.79 -0.26 8.39
C LEU A 231 -11.91 0.96 7.46
N LEU A 232 -10.84 1.28 6.73
CA LEU A 232 -10.81 2.41 5.80
C LEU A 232 -11.63 2.17 4.52
N SER A 233 -11.71 0.93 4.05
CA SER A 233 -12.31 0.60 2.75
C SER A 233 -13.78 0.18 2.86
N PHE A 234 -14.19 -0.43 3.97
CA PHE A 234 -15.55 -0.93 4.17
C PHE A 234 -16.30 -0.12 5.23
N VAL A 235 -15.74 0.02 6.44
CA VAL A 235 -16.45 0.61 7.59
C VAL A 235 -16.63 2.12 7.41
N LEU A 236 -15.55 2.83 7.10
CA LEU A 236 -15.57 4.30 7.01
C LEU A 236 -16.48 4.80 5.86
N PRO A 237 -16.40 4.29 4.62
CA PRO A 237 -17.29 4.71 3.53
C PRO A 237 -18.76 4.38 3.82
N ALA A 238 -19.07 3.19 4.34
CA ALA A 238 -20.44 2.81 4.70
C ALA A 238 -20.99 3.70 5.84
N SER A 239 -20.15 4.03 6.83
CA SER A 239 -20.54 4.92 7.93
C SER A 239 -20.87 6.33 7.43
N PHE A 240 -20.05 6.90 6.55
CA PHE A 240 -20.29 8.22 5.97
C PHE A 240 -21.51 8.22 5.07
N HIS A 241 -21.72 7.17 4.26
CA HIS A 241 -22.90 7.05 3.41
C HIS A 241 -24.19 7.00 4.25
N LEU A 242 -24.22 6.21 5.32
CA LEU A 242 -25.34 6.15 6.27
C LEU A 242 -25.56 7.46 7.03
N GLN A 243 -24.49 8.13 7.48
CA GLN A 243 -24.60 9.38 8.24
C GLN A 243 -25.06 10.55 7.37
N LEU A 244 -24.54 10.67 6.14
CA LEU A 244 -24.82 11.79 5.25
C LEU A 244 -26.15 11.63 4.50
N LEU A 245 -26.48 10.42 4.06
CA LEU A 245 -27.64 10.16 3.19
C LEU A 245 -28.73 9.30 3.85
N GLY A 246 -28.52 8.85 5.09
CA GLY A 246 -29.41 7.91 5.77
C GLY A 246 -30.87 8.35 5.86
N SER A 247 -31.16 9.65 5.98
CA SER A 247 -32.55 10.15 6.00
C SER A 247 -33.27 10.02 4.66
N SER A 248 -32.53 10.06 3.55
CA SER A 248 -33.08 10.06 2.18
C SER A 248 -33.00 8.69 1.47
N MET A 249 -32.39 7.69 2.09
CA MET A 249 -32.12 6.39 1.46
C MET A 249 -33.26 5.37 1.57
N ARG A 250 -33.36 4.51 0.55
CA ARG A 250 -34.25 3.35 0.55
C ARG A 250 -33.76 2.31 1.57
N LEU A 251 -34.68 1.53 2.14
CA LEU A 251 -34.37 0.50 3.15
C LEU A 251 -33.31 -0.50 2.66
N TRP A 252 -33.36 -0.92 1.39
CA TRP A 252 -32.37 -1.86 0.83
C TRP A 252 -30.93 -1.31 0.85
N GLN A 253 -30.75 -0.02 0.54
CA GLN A 253 -29.43 0.62 0.58
C GLN A 253 -28.89 0.67 2.02
N LYS A 254 -29.77 1.01 2.98
CA LYS A 254 -29.41 1.01 4.41
C LYS A 254 -28.98 -0.37 4.90
N VAL A 255 -29.71 -1.40 4.49
CA VAL A 255 -29.37 -2.79 4.83
C VAL A 255 -28.03 -3.18 4.22
N LEU A 256 -27.79 -2.86 2.95
CA LEU A 256 -26.51 -3.13 2.28
C LEU A 256 -25.33 -2.45 2.99
N ASP A 257 -25.44 -1.16 3.28
CA ASP A 257 -24.37 -0.41 3.98
C ASP A 257 -24.15 -0.95 5.39
N SER A 258 -25.22 -1.28 6.11
CA SER A 258 -25.12 -1.89 7.44
C SER A 258 -24.46 -3.27 7.41
N LEU A 259 -24.71 -4.06 6.36
CA LEU A 259 -24.04 -5.35 6.14
C LEU A 259 -22.56 -5.17 5.83
N ILE A 260 -22.19 -4.21 4.99
CA ILE A 260 -20.79 -3.88 4.68
C ILE A 260 -20.06 -3.42 5.94
N LEU A 261 -20.69 -2.55 6.74
CA LEU A 261 -20.15 -2.05 7.99
C LEU A 261 -19.91 -3.18 9.00
N LEU A 262 -20.92 -4.01 9.25
CA LEU A 262 -20.81 -5.12 10.20
C LEU A 262 -19.81 -6.17 9.69
N GLY A 263 -19.87 -6.50 8.40
CA GLY A 263 -18.94 -7.44 7.75
C GLY A 263 -17.49 -6.98 7.85
N GLY A 264 -17.22 -5.70 7.57
CA GLY A 264 -15.89 -5.11 7.72
C GLY A 264 -15.38 -5.14 9.16
N LEU A 265 -16.24 -4.85 10.14
CA LEU A 265 -15.88 -4.90 11.56
C LEU A 265 -15.60 -6.34 12.03
N MET A 266 -16.43 -7.29 11.62
CA MET A 266 -16.24 -8.72 11.90
C MET A 266 -14.94 -9.22 11.27
N PHE A 267 -14.66 -8.84 10.02
CA PHE A 267 -13.44 -9.19 9.33
C PHE A 267 -12.19 -8.65 10.04
N ALA A 268 -12.23 -7.39 10.49
CA ALA A 268 -11.13 -6.79 11.25
C ALA A 268 -10.93 -7.44 12.64
N ALA A 269 -12.01 -7.72 13.35
CA ALA A 269 -11.94 -8.41 14.63
C ALA A 269 -11.37 -9.82 14.49
N TYR A 270 -11.84 -10.57 13.48
CA TYR A 270 -11.39 -11.93 13.21
C TYR A 270 -9.93 -11.96 12.75
N GLY A 271 -9.52 -11.07 11.83
CA GLY A 271 -8.13 -10.95 11.39
C GLY A 271 -7.17 -10.66 12.55
N THR A 272 -7.54 -9.71 13.41
CA THR A 272 -6.77 -9.40 14.64
C THR A 272 -6.66 -10.61 15.56
N TYR A 273 -7.76 -11.32 15.77
CA TYR A 273 -7.81 -12.50 16.64
C TYR A 273 -6.90 -13.62 16.15
N ASN A 274 -6.95 -13.95 14.85
CA ASN A 274 -6.09 -14.96 14.24
C ASN A 274 -4.60 -14.60 14.39
N THR A 275 -4.23 -13.37 14.04
CA THR A 275 -2.84 -12.92 14.19
C THR A 275 -2.38 -12.94 15.65
N ALA A 276 -3.24 -12.56 16.60
CA ALA A 276 -2.91 -12.56 18.02
C ALA A 276 -2.68 -13.96 18.60
N ILE A 277 -3.35 -14.98 18.05
CA ILE A 277 -3.23 -16.37 18.50
C ILE A 277 -2.13 -17.12 17.73
N GLY A 278 -1.57 -16.51 16.68
CA GLY A 278 -0.50 -17.08 15.88
C GLY A 278 -0.96 -18.23 14.97
N VAL A 279 -2.21 -18.16 14.50
CA VAL A 279 -2.82 -19.08 13.53
C VAL A 279 -3.12 -18.33 12.25
#